data_AF-A0A495IVX3-F1
#
_entry.id   AF-A0A495IVX3-F1
#
_cell.length_a   1.000
_cell.length_b   1.000
_cell.length_c   1.000
_cell.angle_alpha   90.00
_cell.angle_beta   90.00
_cell.angle_gamma   90.00
#
_symmetry.space_group_name_H-M   'P 1'
#
loop_
_entity.id
_entity.type
_entity.pdbx_description
1 polymer ?
#
loop_
_entity_poly.entity_id
_entity_poly.type
_entity_poly.pdbx_seq_one_letter_code
_entity_poly.pdbx_strand_id
1 'polypeptide(L)'
;MKTLNLIVIALICSAATFAQTTPATGMQDLRKDIRQTRDDKTAAIKDAKAGDKVDAKADLKAVKADKAAVKADVKALKAEGVTKPIAKANAQIKVADEKKLNTDLKAAAADKKAAAADIKAGDKARAKAELKDLKAEKKDIKKDVREARKDGVKHPVRKAI
;
A
#
# COMPACT_ATOMS: atom_id res chain seq x y z
N MET A 1 -15.88 -58.81 47.80
CA MET A 1 -16.35 -59.33 46.50
C MET A 1 -17.62 -58.59 46.10
N LYS A 2 -17.62 -58.07 44.86
CA LYS A 2 -18.73 -57.62 43.99
C LYS A 2 -18.60 -56.16 43.54
N THR A 3 -18.11 -56.09 42.31
CA THR A 3 -18.04 -55.00 41.34
C THR A 3 -19.42 -54.63 40.79
N LEU A 4 -19.42 -53.66 39.85
CA LEU A 4 -20.49 -53.15 38.97
C LEU A 4 -21.29 -51.97 39.59
N ASN A 5 -21.54 -50.84 38.92
CA ASN A 5 -21.28 -50.39 37.54
C ASN A 5 -21.71 -48.91 37.42
N LEU A 6 -21.13 -48.21 36.44
CA LEU A 6 -21.70 -47.07 35.68
C LEU A 6 -22.13 -45.79 36.41
N ILE A 7 -21.50 -44.66 36.08
CA ILE A 7 -22.08 -43.64 35.20
C ILE A 7 -20.96 -42.69 34.74
N VAL A 8 -20.70 -42.73 33.45
CA VAL A 8 -19.95 -41.74 32.67
C VAL A 8 -20.87 -40.55 32.47
N ILE A 9 -20.51 -39.36 32.97
CA ILE A 9 -21.04 -38.11 32.44
C ILE A 9 -19.86 -37.24 32.04
N ALA A 10 -19.68 -37.20 30.73
CA ALA A 10 -18.85 -36.28 30.01
C ALA A 10 -19.25 -34.84 30.33
N LEU A 11 -18.31 -34.04 30.82
CA LEU A 11 -18.41 -32.59 30.75
C LEU A 11 -17.23 -32.10 29.89
N ILE A 12 -17.42 -32.30 28.59
CA ILE A 12 -16.62 -31.65 27.55
C ILE A 12 -16.93 -30.16 27.67
N CYS A 13 -16.08 -29.43 28.39
CA CYS A 13 -15.99 -27.99 28.24
C CYS A 13 -15.49 -27.72 26.83
N SER A 14 -16.43 -27.55 25.91
CA SER A 14 -16.20 -27.07 24.56
C SER A 14 -15.52 -25.71 24.64
N ALA A 15 -14.19 -25.72 24.64
CA ALA A 15 -13.40 -24.56 24.30
C ALA A 15 -13.74 -24.22 22.84
N ALA A 16 -14.71 -23.33 22.65
CA ALA A 16 -14.87 -22.61 21.41
C ALA A 16 -13.64 -21.70 21.27
N THR A 17 -12.53 -22.28 20.83
CA THR A 17 -11.43 -21.53 20.25
C THR A 17 -11.99 -20.91 18.97
N PHE A 18 -12.58 -19.72 19.09
CA PHE A 18 -12.76 -18.85 17.94
C PHE A 18 -11.38 -18.66 17.35
N ALA A 19 -11.13 -19.34 16.24
CA ALA A 19 -9.96 -19.10 15.41
C ALA A 19 -10.03 -17.63 15.01
N GLN A 20 -9.24 -16.80 15.69
CA GLN A 20 -9.00 -15.42 15.36
C GLN A 20 -8.21 -15.43 14.04
N THR A 21 -8.89 -15.63 12.92
CA THR A 21 -8.33 -15.43 11.59
C THR A 21 -7.92 -13.97 11.52
N THR A 22 -6.61 -13.74 11.56
CA THR A 22 -6.02 -12.42 11.64
C THR A 22 -6.51 -11.55 10.48
N PRO A 23 -7.24 -10.45 10.72
CA PRO A 23 -7.71 -9.54 9.66
C PRO A 23 -6.58 -8.83 8.90
N ALA A 24 -5.33 -9.02 9.35
CA ALA A 24 -4.15 -8.34 8.84
C ALA A 24 -3.82 -8.72 7.38
N THR A 25 -4.02 -9.98 6.99
CA THR A 25 -3.80 -10.44 5.61
C THR A 25 -4.89 -9.91 4.69
N GLY A 26 -6.17 -10.06 5.04
CA GLY A 26 -7.28 -9.56 4.23
C GLY A 26 -7.26 -8.04 4.01
N MET A 27 -6.83 -7.24 5.01
CA MET A 27 -6.65 -5.80 4.81
C MET A 27 -5.45 -5.48 3.91
N GLN A 28 -4.39 -6.29 3.92
CA GLN A 28 -3.24 -6.10 3.04
C GLN A 28 -3.61 -6.34 1.59
N ASP A 29 -4.36 -7.40 1.32
CA ASP A 29 -4.79 -7.77 -0.01
C ASP A 29 -5.80 -6.73 -0.55
N LEU A 30 -6.78 -6.33 0.26
CA LEU A 30 -7.70 -5.24 -0.10
C LEU A 30 -6.98 -3.94 -0.49
N ARG A 31 -5.87 -3.59 0.19
CA ARG A 31 -5.08 -2.39 -0.17
C ARG A 31 -4.44 -2.53 -1.55
N LYS A 32 -3.86 -3.69 -1.86
CA LYS A 32 -3.24 -3.97 -3.16
C LYS A 32 -4.29 -3.92 -4.27
N ASP A 33 -5.41 -4.60 -4.06
CA ASP A 33 -6.49 -4.68 -5.03
C ASP A 33 -7.12 -3.30 -5.32
N ILE A 34 -7.29 -2.48 -4.28
CA ILE A 34 -7.75 -1.09 -4.45
C ILE A 34 -6.77 -0.27 -5.31
N ARG A 35 -5.46 -0.40 -5.08
CA ARG A 35 -4.45 0.32 -5.86
C ARG A 35 -4.41 -0.16 -7.30
N GLN A 36 -4.32 -1.47 -7.51
CA GLN A 36 -4.31 -2.08 -8.83
C GLN A 36 -5.54 -1.65 -9.65
N THR A 37 -6.74 -1.77 -9.06
CA THR A 37 -7.99 -1.32 -9.71
C THR A 37 -7.95 0.15 -10.12
N ARG A 38 -7.28 1.02 -9.34
CA ARG A 38 -7.14 2.45 -9.67
C ARG A 38 -6.14 2.69 -10.79
N ASP A 39 -5.01 1.99 -10.75
CA ASP A 39 -3.97 2.14 -11.76
C ASP A 39 -4.44 1.61 -13.10
N ASP A 40 -5.08 0.44 -13.13
CA ASP A 40 -5.66 -0.14 -14.36
C ASP A 40 -6.76 0.77 -14.93
N LYS A 41 -7.61 1.33 -14.06
CA LYS A 41 -8.59 2.33 -14.49
C LYS A 41 -7.93 3.58 -15.06
N THR A 42 -6.81 4.01 -14.48
CA THR A 42 -6.09 5.20 -14.96
C THR A 42 -5.40 4.95 -16.28
N ALA A 43 -4.81 3.76 -16.47
CA ALA A 43 -4.24 3.29 -17.72
C ALA A 43 -5.31 3.25 -18.81
N ALA A 44 -6.44 2.57 -18.57
CA ALA A 44 -7.55 2.50 -19.50
C ALA A 44 -8.06 3.90 -19.95
N ILE A 45 -8.14 4.85 -19.01
CA ILE A 45 -8.52 6.25 -19.33
C ILE A 45 -7.47 6.94 -20.19
N LYS A 46 -6.19 6.68 -19.93
CA LYS A 46 -5.08 7.24 -20.71
C LYS A 46 -5.10 6.69 -22.14
N ASP A 47 -5.29 5.40 -22.31
CA ASP A 47 -5.30 4.74 -23.62
C ASP A 47 -6.52 5.15 -24.44
N ALA A 48 -7.69 5.25 -23.78
CA ALA A 48 -8.88 5.82 -24.39
C ALA A 48 -8.67 7.26 -24.89
N LYS A 49 -7.93 8.09 -24.12
CA LYS A 49 -7.59 9.47 -24.51
C LYS A 49 -6.54 9.52 -25.62
N ALA A 50 -5.66 8.54 -25.70
CA ALA A 50 -4.67 8.40 -26.77
C ALA A 50 -5.30 7.91 -28.09
N GLY A 51 -6.58 7.51 -28.07
CA GLY A 51 -7.29 6.99 -29.25
C GLY A 51 -7.27 5.47 -29.36
N ASP A 52 -6.61 4.77 -28.43
CA ASP A 52 -6.57 3.31 -28.38
C ASP A 52 -7.81 2.75 -27.69
N LYS A 53 -8.88 2.61 -28.48
CA LYS A 53 -10.20 2.19 -27.98
C LYS A 53 -10.31 0.68 -27.78
N VAL A 54 -9.41 -0.12 -28.36
CA VAL A 54 -9.43 -1.59 -28.22
C VAL A 54 -8.80 -1.95 -26.88
N ASP A 55 -7.61 -1.44 -26.61
CA ASP A 55 -6.90 -1.71 -25.36
C ASP A 55 -7.65 -1.12 -24.17
N ALA A 56 -8.14 0.12 -24.30
CA ALA A 56 -8.98 0.72 -23.25
C ALA A 56 -10.24 -0.10 -22.91
N LYS A 57 -10.84 -0.82 -23.88
CA LYS A 57 -11.98 -1.71 -23.62
C LYS A 57 -11.55 -2.98 -22.87
N ALA A 58 -10.40 -3.55 -23.24
CA ALA A 58 -9.84 -4.70 -22.56
C ALA A 58 -9.51 -4.36 -21.09
N ASP A 59 -8.83 -3.24 -20.86
CA ASP A 59 -8.49 -2.77 -19.52
C ASP A 59 -9.73 -2.45 -18.68
N LEU A 60 -10.74 -1.80 -19.26
CA LEU A 60 -12.00 -1.56 -18.56
C LEU A 60 -12.73 -2.86 -18.19
N LYS A 61 -12.55 -3.95 -18.95
CA LYS A 61 -13.07 -5.27 -18.59
C LYS A 61 -12.29 -5.87 -17.42
N ALA A 62 -10.96 -5.76 -17.41
CA ALA A 62 -10.12 -6.16 -16.28
C ALA A 62 -10.52 -5.40 -15.00
N VAL A 63 -10.62 -4.07 -15.06
CA VAL A 63 -11.06 -3.21 -13.95
C VAL A 63 -12.43 -3.63 -13.38
N LYS A 64 -13.33 -4.17 -14.20
CA LYS A 64 -14.63 -4.69 -13.72
C LYS A 64 -14.44 -5.97 -12.90
N ALA A 65 -13.53 -6.86 -13.33
CA ALA A 65 -13.19 -8.06 -12.57
C ALA A 65 -12.52 -7.69 -11.25
N ASP A 66 -11.56 -6.77 -11.24
CA ASP A 66 -10.87 -6.34 -10.01
C ASP A 66 -11.84 -5.71 -9.01
N LYS A 67 -12.79 -4.89 -9.50
CA LYS A 67 -13.87 -4.37 -8.65
C LYS A 67 -14.75 -5.45 -8.03
N ALA A 68 -14.92 -6.59 -8.70
CA ALA A 68 -15.66 -7.72 -8.15
C ALA A 68 -14.85 -8.39 -7.04
N ALA A 69 -13.54 -8.58 -7.24
CA ALA A 69 -12.62 -9.08 -6.21
C ALA A 69 -12.60 -8.17 -4.97
N VAL A 70 -12.40 -6.85 -5.15
CA VAL A 70 -12.46 -5.85 -4.07
C VAL A 70 -13.78 -5.94 -3.29
N LYS A 71 -14.91 -6.16 -3.96
CA LYS A 71 -16.21 -6.32 -3.30
C LYS A 71 -16.29 -7.60 -2.47
N ALA A 72 -15.71 -8.70 -2.95
CA ALA A 72 -15.64 -9.95 -2.22
C ALA A 72 -14.81 -9.79 -0.94
N ASP A 73 -13.63 -9.18 -1.02
CA ASP A 73 -12.78 -8.88 0.13
C ASP A 73 -13.48 -8.00 1.15
N VAL A 74 -14.15 -6.94 0.69
CA VAL A 74 -14.92 -6.06 1.57
C VAL A 74 -16.04 -6.82 2.29
N LYS A 75 -16.66 -7.80 1.63
CA LYS A 75 -17.69 -8.64 2.25
C LYS A 75 -17.07 -9.57 3.31
N ALA A 76 -15.94 -10.21 3.00
CA ALA A 76 -15.22 -11.07 3.94
C ALA A 76 -14.77 -10.28 5.18
N LEU A 77 -14.11 -9.14 4.98
CA LEU A 77 -13.65 -8.28 6.08
C LEU A 77 -14.81 -7.74 6.94
N LYS A 78 -15.97 -7.45 6.34
CA LYS A 78 -17.16 -7.09 7.12
C LYS A 78 -17.68 -8.25 7.96
N ALA A 79 -17.65 -9.47 7.45
CA ALA A 79 -18.02 -10.66 8.22
C ALA A 79 -17.05 -10.91 9.38
N GLU A 80 -15.78 -10.53 9.23
CA GLU A 80 -14.75 -10.52 10.29
C GLU A 80 -14.86 -9.31 11.25
N GLY A 81 -15.90 -8.46 11.10
CA GLY A 81 -16.15 -7.33 11.98
C GLY A 81 -15.41 -6.03 11.63
N VAL A 82 -14.70 -5.98 10.49
CA VAL A 82 -14.03 -4.75 10.04
C VAL A 82 -15.06 -3.74 9.54
N THR A 83 -15.27 -2.70 10.34
CA THR A 83 -16.09 -1.55 9.93
C THR A 83 -15.40 -0.72 8.84
N LYS A 84 -16.16 -0.35 7.79
CA LYS A 84 -15.70 0.49 6.66
C LYS A 84 -14.34 0.05 6.04
N PRO A 85 -14.19 -1.20 5.53
CA PRO A 85 -12.89 -1.73 5.09
C PRO A 85 -12.19 -0.86 4.05
N ILE A 86 -12.92 -0.37 3.03
CA ILE A 86 -12.36 0.50 1.97
C ILE A 86 -11.78 1.80 2.56
N ALA A 87 -12.47 2.43 3.51
CA ALA A 87 -12.00 3.69 4.09
C ALA A 87 -10.73 3.48 4.91
N LYS A 88 -10.67 2.38 5.67
CA LYS A 88 -9.47 1.98 6.42
C LYS A 88 -8.30 1.65 5.49
N ALA A 89 -8.55 0.89 4.43
CA ALA A 89 -7.54 0.54 3.44
C ALA A 89 -6.98 1.80 2.77
N ASN A 90 -7.84 2.73 2.36
CA ASN A 90 -7.43 4.03 1.80
C ASN A 90 -6.61 4.87 2.78
N ALA A 91 -6.98 4.90 4.05
CA ALA A 91 -6.20 5.62 5.07
C ALA A 91 -4.81 5.00 5.23
N GLN A 92 -4.72 3.68 5.29
CA GLN A 92 -3.46 2.95 5.40
C GLN A 92 -2.56 3.14 4.17
N ILE A 93 -3.15 3.13 2.97
CA ILE A 93 -2.48 3.48 1.71
C ILE A 93 -1.83 4.87 1.80
N LYS A 94 -2.59 5.89 2.18
CA LYS A 94 -2.08 7.26 2.33
C LYS A 94 -0.94 7.36 3.34
N VAL A 95 -1.11 6.73 4.50
CA VAL A 95 -0.08 6.72 5.55
C VAL A 95 1.20 6.03 5.06
N ALA A 96 1.08 4.94 4.30
CA ALA A 96 2.22 4.25 3.71
C ALA A 96 2.96 5.16 2.72
N ASP A 97 2.24 5.88 1.85
CA ASP A 97 2.84 6.80 0.88
C ASP A 97 3.53 7.98 1.55
N GLU A 98 2.89 8.59 2.55
CA GLU A 98 3.50 9.66 3.34
C GLU A 98 4.77 9.18 4.05
N LYS A 99 4.76 7.96 4.61
CA LYS A 99 5.93 7.38 5.28
C LYS A 99 7.08 7.11 4.31
N LYS A 100 6.78 6.55 3.13
CA LYS A 100 7.77 6.31 2.07
C LYS A 100 8.42 7.63 1.65
N LEU A 101 7.60 8.61 1.27
CA LEU A 101 8.08 9.93 0.87
C LEU A 101 8.92 10.63 1.93
N ASN A 102 8.50 10.57 3.20
CA ASN A 102 9.28 11.14 4.30
C ASN A 102 10.64 10.46 4.48
N THR A 103 10.75 9.17 4.16
CA THR A 103 12.02 8.43 4.22
C THR A 103 12.93 8.88 3.09
N ASP A 104 12.42 8.93 1.86
CA ASP A 104 13.19 9.34 0.68
C ASP A 104 13.65 10.80 0.77
N LEU A 105 12.79 11.69 1.29
CA LEU A 105 13.14 13.10 1.51
C LEU A 105 14.25 13.25 2.56
N LYS A 106 14.26 12.42 3.60
CA LYS A 106 15.34 12.44 4.62
C LYS A 106 16.66 11.95 4.04
N ALA A 107 16.63 10.89 3.23
CA ALA A 107 17.80 10.39 2.52
C ALA A 107 18.39 11.47 1.59
N ALA A 108 17.56 12.03 0.71
CA ALA A 108 17.97 13.10 -0.19
C ALA A 108 18.49 14.35 0.55
N ALA A 109 17.94 14.67 1.72
CA ALA A 109 18.45 15.76 2.56
C ALA A 109 19.83 15.45 3.18
N ALA A 110 20.10 14.19 3.53
CA ALA A 110 21.39 13.75 4.02
C ALA A 110 22.45 13.79 2.90
N ASP A 111 22.13 13.30 1.72
CA ASP A 111 23.05 13.29 0.58
C ASP A 111 23.35 14.70 0.08
N LYS A 112 22.37 15.61 0.16
CA LYS A 112 22.61 17.04 -0.10
C LYS A 112 23.60 17.65 0.89
N LYS A 113 23.58 17.22 2.16
CA LYS A 113 24.55 17.68 3.17
C LYS A 113 25.94 17.09 2.93
N ALA A 114 26.02 15.82 2.56
CA ALA A 114 27.27 15.17 2.18
C ALA A 114 27.93 15.89 1.00
N ALA A 115 27.15 16.18 -0.06
CA ALA A 115 27.68 16.84 -1.25
C ALA A 115 28.19 18.25 -0.92
N ALA A 116 27.49 18.96 -0.03
CA ALA A 116 27.94 20.26 0.45
C ALA A 116 29.23 20.18 1.29
N ALA A 117 29.42 19.11 2.05
CA ALA A 117 30.64 18.88 2.82
C ALA A 117 31.84 18.56 1.91
N ASP A 118 31.65 17.71 0.90
CA ASP A 118 32.69 17.37 -0.08
C ASP A 118 33.13 18.58 -0.89
N ILE A 119 32.17 19.43 -1.30
CA ILE A 119 32.47 20.71 -1.96
C ILE A 119 33.35 21.59 -1.07
N LYS A 120 33.06 21.67 0.23
CA LYS A 120 33.86 22.44 1.19
C LYS A 120 35.25 21.84 1.41
N ALA A 121 35.35 20.51 1.40
CA ALA A 121 36.61 19.78 1.51
C ALA A 121 37.46 19.81 0.22
N GLY A 122 36.91 20.31 -0.89
CA GLY A 122 37.59 20.38 -2.18
C GLY A 122 37.48 19.09 -3.01
N ASP A 123 36.75 18.07 -2.53
CA ASP A 123 36.51 16.83 -3.26
C ASP A 123 35.37 16.99 -4.28
N LYS A 124 35.73 17.60 -5.42
CA LYS A 124 34.78 17.86 -6.51
C LYS A 124 34.34 16.59 -7.24
N ALA A 125 35.10 15.50 -7.16
CA ALA A 125 34.77 14.25 -7.84
C ALA A 125 33.64 13.54 -7.09
N ARG A 126 33.78 13.41 -5.77
CA ARG A 126 32.76 12.80 -4.90
C ARG A 126 31.49 13.64 -4.87
N ALA A 127 31.61 14.97 -4.73
CA ALA A 127 30.47 15.87 -4.81
C ALA A 127 29.67 15.75 -6.14
N LYS A 128 30.35 15.51 -7.27
CA LYS A 128 29.68 15.29 -8.57
C LYS A 128 28.92 13.98 -8.61
N ALA A 129 29.46 12.91 -8.01
CA ALA A 129 28.78 11.62 -7.91
C ALA A 129 27.51 11.76 -7.05
N GLU A 130 27.63 12.32 -5.85
CA GLU A 130 26.49 12.53 -4.95
C GLU A 130 25.40 13.43 -5.59
N LEU A 131 25.79 14.47 -6.34
CA LEU A 131 24.83 15.31 -7.07
C LEU A 131 24.12 14.57 -8.21
N LYS A 132 24.77 13.58 -8.84
CA LYS A 132 24.15 12.75 -9.88
C LYS A 132 23.10 11.82 -9.25
N ASP A 133 23.42 11.22 -8.11
CA ASP A 133 22.52 10.33 -7.39
C ASP A 133 21.31 11.09 -6.85
N LEU A 134 21.51 12.27 -6.25
CA LEU A 134 20.44 13.20 -5.86
C LEU A 134 19.49 13.56 -7.01
N LYS A 135 20.00 13.69 -8.25
CA LYS A 135 19.16 13.95 -9.42
C LYS A 135 18.30 12.74 -9.78
N ALA A 136 18.80 11.53 -9.60
CA ALA A 136 18.04 10.31 -9.80
C ALA A 136 16.95 10.19 -8.73
N GLU A 137 17.31 10.30 -7.44
CA GLU A 137 16.36 10.27 -6.32
C GLU A 137 15.25 11.30 -6.45
N LYS A 138 15.59 12.53 -6.86
CA LYS A 138 14.59 13.57 -7.07
C LYS A 138 13.56 13.21 -8.14
N LYS A 139 13.94 12.42 -9.16
CA LYS A 139 12.98 11.92 -10.17
C LYS A 139 12.06 10.88 -9.56
N ASP A 140 12.57 10.00 -8.71
CA ASP A 140 11.76 8.97 -8.06
C ASP A 140 10.86 9.55 -6.98
N ILE A 141 11.35 10.47 -6.15
CA ILE A 141 10.51 11.27 -5.23
C ILE A 141 9.38 11.98 -6.00
N LYS A 142 9.65 12.50 -7.20
CA LYS A 142 8.61 13.15 -8.02
C LYS A 142 7.57 12.14 -8.53
N LYS A 143 7.94 10.90 -8.82
CA LYS A 143 6.98 9.83 -9.16
C LYS A 143 6.15 9.46 -7.93
N ASP A 144 6.80 9.23 -6.79
CA ASP A 144 6.13 8.90 -5.53
C ASP A 144 5.17 10.01 -5.08
N VAL A 145 5.53 11.27 -5.28
CA VAL A 145 4.63 12.41 -5.03
C VAL A 145 3.38 12.37 -5.92
N ARG A 146 3.51 11.94 -7.18
CA ARG A 146 2.36 11.78 -8.07
C ARG A 146 1.49 10.61 -7.64
N GLU A 147 2.08 9.50 -7.24
CA GLU A 147 1.38 8.32 -6.74
C GLU A 147 0.63 8.63 -5.44
N ALA A 148 1.29 9.25 -4.46
CA ALA A 148 0.66 9.70 -3.22
C ALA A 148 -0.53 10.64 -3.47
N ARG A 149 -0.43 11.54 -4.48
CA ARG A 149 -1.55 12.39 -4.89
C ARG A 149 -2.71 11.60 -5.49
N LYS A 150 -2.43 10.59 -6.32
CA LYS A 150 -3.47 9.68 -6.84
C LYS A 150 -4.18 8.96 -5.71
N ASP A 151 -3.43 8.56 -4.68
CA ASP A 151 -3.97 7.93 -3.48
C ASP A 151 -4.64 8.90 -2.49
N GLY A 152 -4.65 10.19 -2.81
CA GLY A 152 -5.43 11.22 -2.12
C GLY A 152 -4.69 11.90 -0.98
N VAL A 153 -3.36 11.86 -0.97
CA VAL A 153 -2.50 12.70 -0.12
C VAL A 153 -2.46 14.11 -0.71
N LYS A 154 -3.05 15.09 -0.01
CA LYS A 154 -3.16 16.49 -0.51
C LYS A 154 -1.80 17.20 -0.55
N HIS A 155 -0.99 17.03 0.49
CA HIS A 155 0.31 17.68 0.67
C HIS A 155 1.38 16.63 0.96
N PRO A 156 1.77 15.83 -0.05
CA PRO A 156 2.68 14.69 0.11
C PRO A 156 4.11 15.11 0.49
N VAL A 157 4.47 16.36 0.21
CA VAL A 157 5.69 16.99 0.69
C VAL A 157 5.24 18.20 1.51
N ARG A 158 5.18 18.05 2.83
CA ARG A 158 5.10 19.21 3.73
C ARG A 158 6.49 19.82 3.76
N LYS A 159 6.60 21.13 3.47
CA LYS A 159 7.85 21.90 3.36
C LYS A 159 8.94 21.39 4.31
N ALA A 160 9.84 20.57 3.80
CA ALA A 160 11.09 20.18 4.43
C ALA A 160 12.11 19.98 3.30
N ILE A 161 12.48 21.10 2.68
CA ILE A 161 13.75 21.31 1.97
C ILE A 161 14.25 22.66 2.42
#